data_AF-A0A6G0XJX3-F1
#
_entry.id   AF-A0A6G0XJX3-F1
#
_cell.length_a   1.000
_cell.length_b   1.000
_cell.length_c   1.000
_cell.angle_alpha   90.00
_cell.angle_beta   90.00
_cell.angle_gamma   90.00
#
_symmetry.space_group_name_H-M   'P 1'
#
loop_
_entity.id
_entity.type
_entity.pdbx_description
1 polymer ?
#
loop_
_entity_poly.entity_id
_entity_poly.type
_entity_poly.pdbx_seq_one_letter_code
_entity_poly.pdbx_strand_id
1 'polypeptide(L)'
;MSHRKATTFAQAWLKDTAAYPIIAVIGGALGLTTFSSIRYLTASPEVHWNKENRSTPLAANEHLAKGWNSHRGGFRTWSENAINKHQKEHDLKGL
;
A
#
# COMPACT_ATOMS: atom_id res chain seq x y z
N MET A 1 52.27 4.02 19.74
CA MET A 1 51.19 3.14 19.27
C MET A 1 49.96 4.00 18.98
N SER A 2 49.50 4.07 17.73
CA SER A 2 48.34 4.88 17.34
C SER A 2 47.06 4.08 17.55
N HIS A 3 46.22 4.50 18.50
CA HIS A 3 44.91 3.90 18.73
C HIS A 3 43.97 4.29 17.57
N ARG A 4 43.69 3.37 16.65
CA ARG A 4 42.58 3.55 15.69
C ARG A 4 41.27 3.57 16.48
N LYS A 5 40.62 4.74 16.58
CA LYS A 5 39.27 4.84 17.14
C LYS A 5 38.33 4.01 16.27
N ALA A 6 37.62 3.07 16.88
CA ALA A 6 36.60 2.28 16.18
C ALA A 6 35.54 3.24 15.61
N THR A 7 35.29 3.19 14.32
CA THR A 7 34.22 3.96 13.68
C THR A 7 32.88 3.36 14.05
N THR A 8 31.94 4.19 14.49
CA THR A 8 30.57 3.74 14.77
C THR A 8 29.89 3.31 13.47
N PHE A 9 28.88 2.45 13.57
CA PHE A 9 28.09 1.99 12.41
C PHE A 9 27.55 3.18 11.61
N ALA A 10 26.92 4.15 12.27
CA ALA A 10 26.42 5.36 11.63
C ALA A 10 27.54 6.16 10.94
N GLN A 11 28.74 6.23 11.54
CA GLN A 11 29.86 6.96 10.95
C GLN A 11 30.50 6.24 9.76
N ALA A 12 30.42 4.91 9.70
CA ALA A 12 30.87 4.14 8.53
C ALA A 12 29.87 4.26 7.37
N TRP A 13 28.57 4.19 7.66
CA TRP A 13 27.53 4.15 6.64
C TRP A 13 27.12 5.54 6.12
N LEU A 14 27.09 6.57 6.96
CA LEU A 14 26.63 7.90 6.54
C LEU A 14 27.75 8.75 5.93
N LYS A 15 29.02 8.38 6.13
CA LYS A 15 30.16 9.06 5.49
C LYS A 15 30.43 8.57 4.07
N ASP A 16 29.99 7.37 3.72
CA ASP A 16 30.22 6.78 2.41
C ASP A 16 29.12 7.22 1.42
N THR A 17 29.52 7.91 0.35
CA THR A 17 28.59 8.36 -0.71
C THR A 17 27.95 7.18 -1.44
N ALA A 18 28.64 6.04 -1.55
CA ALA A 18 28.11 4.85 -2.20
C ALA A 18 27.03 4.13 -1.36
N ALA A 19 26.90 4.45 -0.08
CA ALA A 19 25.91 3.84 0.80
C ALA A 19 24.52 4.50 0.67
N TYR A 20 24.41 5.75 0.18
CA TYR A 20 23.12 6.45 0.08
C TYR A 20 22.09 5.74 -0.83
N PRO A 21 22.45 5.20 -2.01
CA PRO A 21 21.51 4.41 -2.81
C PRO A 21 20.97 3.19 -2.06
N ILE A 22 21.81 2.51 -1.28
CA ILE A 22 21.42 1.33 -0.49
C ILE A 22 20.45 1.75 0.62
N ILE A 23 20.78 2.83 1.34
CA ILE A 23 19.93 3.39 2.39
C ILE A 23 18.58 3.83 1.81
N ALA A 24 18.56 4.42 0.61
CA ALA A 24 17.33 4.81 -0.07
C ALA A 24 16.45 3.60 -0.40
N VAL A 25 17.03 2.49 -0.88
CA VAL A 25 16.28 1.25 -1.16
C VAL A 25 15.71 0.66 0.13
N ILE A 26 16.51 0.60 1.19
CA ILE A 26 16.06 0.09 2.50
C ILE A 26 14.93 0.96 3.05
N GLY A 27 15.12 2.29 3.06
CA GLY A 27 14.10 3.24 3.50
C GLY A 27 12.83 3.15 2.67
N GLY A 28 12.96 3.01 1.34
CA GLY A 28 11.82 2.81 0.43
C GLY A 28 11.05 1.53 0.73
N ALA A 29 11.75 0.40 0.93
CA ALA A 29 11.12 -0.88 1.25
C ALA A 29 10.40 -0.85 2.61
N LEU A 30 11.04 -0.28 3.64
CA LEU A 30 10.44 -0.11 4.97
C LEU A 30 9.23 0.82 4.91
N GLY A 31 9.35 1.95 4.21
CA GLY A 31 8.26 2.90 4.02
C GLY A 31 7.06 2.27 3.32
N LEU A 32 7.29 1.57 2.20
CA LEU A 32 6.23 0.91 1.44
C LEU A 32 5.53 -0.18 2.25
N THR A 33 6.29 -1.01 2.96
CA THR A 33 5.74 -2.10 3.77
C THR A 33 4.92 -1.56 4.95
N THR A 34 5.44 -0.55 5.64
CA THR A 34 4.75 0.10 6.76
C THR A 34 3.48 0.77 6.30
N PHE A 35 3.54 1.54 5.21
CA PHE A 35 2.38 2.20 4.62
C PHE A 35 1.30 1.19 4.22
N SER A 36 1.69 0.11 3.53
CA SER A 36 0.77 -0.94 3.08
C SER A 36 0.08 -1.62 4.27
N SER A 37 0.84 -1.90 5.34
CA SER A 37 0.32 -2.51 6.56
C SER A 37 -0.65 -1.58 7.28
N ILE A 38 -0.30 -0.30 7.46
CA ILE A 38 -1.17 0.69 8.11
C ILE A 38 -2.46 0.87 7.32
N ARG A 39 -2.37 1.07 6.00
CA ARG A 39 -3.55 1.21 5.13
C ARG A 39 -4.45 -0.02 5.26
N TYR A 40 -3.88 -1.23 5.23
CA TYR A 40 -4.64 -2.47 5.38
C TYR A 40 -5.34 -2.54 6.74
N LEU A 41 -4.64 -2.29 7.85
CA LEU A 41 -5.23 -2.39 9.18
C LEU A 41 -6.32 -1.34 9.45
N THR A 42 -6.18 -0.15 8.88
CA THR A 42 -7.07 0.99 9.19
C THR A 42 -8.25 1.15 8.24
N ALA A 43 -8.06 0.81 6.96
CA ALA A 43 -9.06 1.07 5.91
C ALA A 43 -9.59 -0.21 5.25
N SER A 44 -9.07 -1.39 5.59
CA SER A 44 -9.64 -2.65 5.09
C SER A 44 -11.05 -2.84 5.67
N PRO A 45 -12.04 -3.20 4.84
CA PRO A 45 -13.39 -3.51 5.31
C PRO A 45 -13.44 -4.77 6.19
N GLU A 46 -12.42 -5.62 6.13
CA GLU A 46 -12.33 -6.88 6.87
C GLU A 46 -11.74 -6.70 8.29
N VAL A 47 -11.03 -5.59 8.54
CA VAL A 47 -10.30 -5.37 9.79
C VAL A 47 -11.03 -4.34 10.65
N HIS A 48 -11.54 -4.80 11.79
CA HIS A 48 -12.34 -3.99 12.70
C HIS A 48 -11.50 -3.24 13.75
N TRP A 49 -10.59 -2.38 13.28
CA TRP A 49 -9.71 -1.57 14.14
C TRP A 49 -10.51 -0.58 15.01
N ASN A 50 -11.38 0.20 14.38
CA ASN A 50 -12.24 1.18 15.06
C ASN A 50 -13.47 0.53 15.69
N LYS A 51 -13.89 1.07 16.84
CA LYS A 51 -15.05 0.55 17.60
C LYS A 51 -16.35 0.61 16.79
N GLU A 52 -16.52 1.65 15.96
CA GLU A 52 -17.69 1.86 15.10
C GLU A 52 -17.88 0.72 14.08
N ASN A 53 -16.78 0.23 13.50
CA ASN A 53 -16.80 -0.85 12.52
C ASN A 53 -17.18 -2.22 13.13
N ARG A 54 -17.04 -2.41 14.46
CA ARG A 54 -17.35 -3.69 15.14
C ARG A 54 -18.84 -4.00 15.25
N SER A 55 -19.71 -3.04 14.95
CA SER A 55 -21.16 -3.17 15.08
C SER A 55 -21.79 -4.05 13.99
N THR A 56 -21.14 -4.14 12.84
CA THR A 56 -21.63 -4.92 11.69
C THR A 56 -20.67 -6.08 11.40
N PRO A 57 -21.04 -7.33 11.70
CA PRO A 57 -20.20 -8.50 11.41
C PRO A 57 -20.12 -8.85 9.92
N LEU A 58 -20.91 -8.18 9.07
CA LEU A 58 -20.90 -8.38 7.63
C LEU A 58 -19.85 -7.46 7.00
N ALA A 59 -18.80 -8.06 6.42
CA ALA A 59 -17.80 -7.40 5.58
C ALA A 59 -18.37 -6.72 4.32
N ALA A 60 -19.69 -6.85 4.09
CA ALA A 60 -20.42 -6.42 2.91
C ALA A 60 -20.92 -4.97 2.95
N ASN A 61 -20.26 -4.08 3.71
CA ASN A 61 -20.54 -2.64 3.61
C ASN A 61 -20.01 -2.13 2.26
N GLU A 62 -20.88 -2.12 1.24
CA GLU A 62 -20.56 -1.77 -0.15
C GLU A 62 -19.86 -0.41 -0.25
N HIS A 63 -20.27 0.56 0.57
CA HIS A 63 -19.65 1.89 0.64
C HIS A 63 -18.17 1.83 1.06
N LEU A 64 -17.84 1.03 2.08
CA LEU A 64 -16.46 0.85 2.55
C LEU A 64 -15.63 0.07 1.51
N ALA A 65 -16.22 -0.96 0.91
CA ALA A 65 -15.56 -1.74 -0.14
C ALA A 65 -15.28 -0.89 -1.40
N LYS A 66 -16.20 0.01 -1.78
CA LYS A 66 -16.00 0.99 -2.87
C LYS A 66 -14.85 1.95 -2.55
N GLY A 67 -14.80 2.49 -1.32
CA GLY A 67 -13.71 3.36 -0.87
C GLY A 67 -12.35 2.65 -0.90
N TRP A 68 -12.27 1.43 -0.37
CA TRP A 68 -11.04 0.61 -0.37
C TRP A 68 -10.54 0.29 -1.78
N ASN A 69 -11.45 -0.08 -2.69
CA ASN A 69 -11.14 -0.49 -4.05
C ASN A 69 -11.06 0.67 -5.06
N SER A 70 -11.37 1.90 -4.65
CA SER A 70 -11.39 3.09 -5.52
C SER A 70 -10.10 3.27 -6.34
N HIS A 71 -8.95 2.98 -5.73
CA HIS A 71 -7.63 3.13 -6.36
C HIS A 71 -7.33 2.01 -7.37
N ARG A 72 -8.06 0.89 -7.33
CA ARG A 72 -7.88 -0.25 -8.23
C ARG A 72 -8.63 -0.07 -9.55
N GLY A 73 -9.63 0.81 -9.59
CA GLY A 73 -10.49 1.02 -10.77
C GLY A 73 -9.68 1.36 -12.02
N GLY A 74 -8.83 2.37 -11.95
CA GLY A 74 -8.01 2.82 -13.09
C GLY A 74 -7.08 1.73 -13.63
N PHE A 75 -6.44 0.95 -12.75
CA PHE A 75 -5.60 -0.17 -13.17
C PHE A 75 -6.41 -1.33 -13.76
N ARG A 76 -7.58 -1.64 -13.19
CA ARG A 76 -8.46 -2.72 -13.66
C ARG A 76 -9.02 -2.45 -15.06
N THR A 77 -9.20 -1.18 -15.41
CA THR A 77 -9.75 -0.75 -16.70
C THR A 77 -8.71 -0.23 -17.67
N TRP A 78 -7.41 -0.32 -17.36
CA TRP A 78 -6.37 0.24 -18.20
C TRP A 78 -6.29 -0.44 -19.58
N SER A 79 -6.46 -1.76 -19.62
CA SER A 79 -6.61 -2.50 -20.87
C SER A 79 -8.02 -3.08 -21.00
N GLU A 80 -8.44 -3.28 -22.23
CA GLU A 80 -9.71 -3.90 -22.52
C GLU A 80 -9.64 -5.39 -22.16
N ASN A 81 -10.49 -5.80 -21.21
CA ASN A 81 -10.61 -7.17 -20.74
C ASN A 81 -12.04 -7.67 -21.02
N ALA A 82 -12.25 -8.98 -21.10
CA ALA A 82 -13.59 -9.56 -21.31
C ALA A 82 -14.63 -9.04 -20.30
N ILE A 83 -14.21 -8.81 -19.05
CA ILE A 83 -15.03 -8.23 -17.98
C ILE A 83 -15.43 -6.78 -18.29
N ASN A 84 -14.47 -5.97 -18.79
CA ASN A 84 -14.71 -4.57 -19.12
C ASN A 84 -15.62 -4.44 -20.34
N LYS A 85 -15.51 -5.36 -21.32
CA LYS A 85 -16.42 -5.45 -22.47
C LYS A 85 -17.85 -5.78 -22.04
N HIS A 86 -18.01 -6.81 -21.20
CA HIS A 86 -19.31 -7.20 -20.67
C HIS A 86 -19.97 -6.09 -19.83
N GLN A 87 -19.21 -5.39 -18.98
CA GLN A 87 -19.74 -4.25 -18.23
C GLN A 87 -20.21 -3.12 -19.15
N LYS A 88 -19.43 -2.74 -20.17
CA LYS A 88 -19.85 -1.74 -21.15
C LYS A 88 -21.10 -2.17 -21.92
N GLU A 89 -21.17 -3.43 -22.33
CA GLU A 89 -22.31 -3.97 -23.07
C GLU A 89 -23.59 -4.03 -22.22
N HIS A 90 -23.47 -4.39 -20.95
CA HIS A 90 -24.60 -4.38 -20.00
C HIS A 90 -25.09 -2.96 -19.72
N ASP A 91 -24.19 -1.98 -19.55
CA ASP A 91 -24.56 -0.56 -19.37
C ASP A 91 -25.25 0.02 -20.62
N LEU A 92 -24.83 -0.42 -21.83
CA LEU A 92 -25.45 0.00 -23.11
C LEU A 92 -26.84 -0.59 -23.34
N LYS A 93 -27.17 -1.74 -22.75
CA LYS A 93 -28.47 -2.43 -22.88
C LYS A 93 -29.52 -1.96 -21.85
N GLY A 94 -29.12 -1.13 -20.88
CA GLY A 94 -29.98 -0.56 -19.85
C GLY A 94 -30.53 0.85 -20.17
N LEU A 95 -30.25 1.36 -21.37
CA LEU A 95 -30.84 2.57 -21.98
C LEU A 95 -31.88 2.16 -23.03
#